data_AF-A0A9X8VLN5-F1
#
_entry.id   AF-A0A9X8VLN5-F1
#
_cell.length_a   1.000
_cell.length_b   1.000
_cell.length_c   1.000
_cell.angle_alpha   90.00
_cell.angle_beta   90.00
_cell.angle_gamma   90.00
#
_symmetry.space_group_name_H-M   'P 1'
#
loop_
_entity.id
_entity.type
_entity.pdbx_description
1 polymer ?
#
loop_
_entity_poly.entity_id
_entity_poly.type
_entity_poly.pdbx_seq_one_letter_code
_entity_poly.pdbx_strand_id
1 'polypeptide(L)'
;QQRLLQTFAVLIASALERLHLARSAEEAKLDAEREQLRNSLLAALSHDLRTPLTVLFGQAEILTLDLAAEGSNHATQASQIRQQVLSTTRLVNNLLDMARIQSGGFSLRKEWQSLEEIV
;
A
#
# COMPACT_ATOMS: atom_id res chain seq x y z
N GLN A 1 -43.39 5.85 44.39
CA GLN A 1 -41.92 6.03 44.34
C GLN A 1 -41.22 5.05 43.39
N GLN A 2 -41.59 3.76 43.31
CA GLN A 2 -41.02 2.79 42.35
C GLN A 2 -41.04 3.23 40.87
N ARG A 3 -42.15 3.83 40.41
CA ARG A 3 -42.30 4.25 39.01
C ARG A 3 -41.30 5.35 38.59
N LEU A 4 -40.96 6.26 39.51
CA LEU A 4 -39.93 7.29 39.31
C LEU A 4 -38.53 6.68 39.23
N LEU A 5 -38.21 5.73 40.11
CA LEU A 5 -36.93 5.01 40.11
C LEU A 5 -36.74 4.20 38.82
N GLN A 6 -37.78 3.55 38.31
CA GLN A 6 -37.74 2.86 37.02
C GLN A 6 -37.48 3.83 35.86
N THR A 7 -38.16 4.97 35.82
CA THR A 7 -37.92 5.99 34.79
C THR A 7 -36.48 6.49 34.83
N PHE A 8 -35.94 6.79 36.01
CA PHE A 8 -34.54 7.19 36.15
C PHE A 8 -33.57 6.09 35.72
N ALA A 9 -33.82 4.84 36.09
CA ALA A 9 -32.98 3.71 35.67
C ALA A 9 -32.93 3.56 34.14
N VAL A 10 -34.08 3.67 33.46
CA VAL A 10 -34.15 3.61 31.99
C VAL A 10 -33.43 4.81 31.35
N LEU A 11 -33.61 6.02 31.87
CA LEU A 11 -32.94 7.21 31.36
C LEU A 11 -31.42 7.12 31.52
N ILE A 12 -30.94 6.65 32.69
CA ILE A 12 -29.50 6.45 32.95
C ILE A 12 -28.95 5.37 32.03
N ALA A 13 -29.63 4.21 31.90
CA ALA A 13 -29.21 3.13 31.01
C ALA A 13 -29.11 3.62 29.56
N SER A 14 -30.12 4.35 29.08
CA SER A 14 -30.14 4.90 27.72
C SER A 14 -29.07 5.99 27.50
N ALA A 15 -28.76 6.79 28.52
CA ALA A 15 -27.68 7.76 28.45
C ALA A 15 -26.30 7.08 28.38
N LEU A 16 -26.08 6.03 29.19
CA LEU A 16 -24.85 5.25 29.17
C LEU A 16 -24.66 4.51 27.84
N GLU A 17 -25.72 3.92 27.30
CA GLU A 17 -25.69 3.26 25.99
C GLU A 17 -25.32 4.24 24.87
N ARG A 18 -25.93 5.43 24.86
CA ARG A 18 -25.57 6.48 23.89
C ARG A 18 -24.12 6.91 24.00
N LEU A 19 -23.60 7.08 25.21
CA LEU A 19 -22.18 7.43 25.42
C LEU A 19 -21.25 6.32 24.93
N HIS A 20 -21.60 5.06 25.17
CA HIS A 20 -20.84 3.91 24.66
C HIS A 20 -20.83 3.85 23.13
N LEU A 21 -22.00 4.00 22.50
CA LEU A 21 -22.13 4.01 21.05
C LEU A 21 -21.38 5.18 20.41
N ALA A 22 -21.47 6.38 20.99
CA ALA A 22 -20.75 7.55 20.52
C ALA A 22 -19.22 7.34 20.57
N ARG A 23 -18.73 6.72 21.65
CA ARG A 23 -17.31 6.39 21.79
C ARG A 23 -16.86 5.34 20.77
N SER A 24 -17.63 4.27 20.60
CA SER A 24 -17.34 3.22 19.62
C SER A 24 -17.34 3.77 18.18
N ALA A 25 -18.28 4.67 17.86
CA ALA A 25 -18.33 5.34 16.57
C ALA A 25 -17.11 6.24 16.33
N GLU A 26 -16.66 6.98 17.35
CA GLU A 26 -15.46 7.82 17.24
C GLU A 26 -14.18 6.98 17.09
N GLU A 27 -14.04 5.90 17.86
CA GLU A 27 -12.92 4.96 17.75
C GLU A 27 -12.89 4.34 16.34
N ALA A 28 -14.02 3.85 15.83
CA ALA A 28 -14.13 3.31 14.48
C ALA A 28 -13.81 4.36 13.39
N LYS A 29 -14.23 5.61 13.58
CA LYS A 29 -13.92 6.71 12.67
C LYS A 29 -12.42 7.00 12.63
N LEU A 30 -11.77 7.10 13.79
CA LEU A 30 -10.33 7.33 13.88
C LEU A 30 -9.52 6.21 13.23
N ASP A 31 -9.94 4.95 13.41
CA ASP A 31 -9.28 3.81 12.78
C ASP A 31 -9.49 3.81 11.26
N ALA A 32 -10.69 4.17 10.78
CA ALA A 32 -10.94 4.34 9.35
C ALA A 32 -10.10 5.46 8.73
N GLU A 33 -9.96 6.61 9.40
CA GLU A 33 -9.13 7.73 8.94
C GLU A 33 -7.64 7.34 8.90
N ARG A 34 -7.16 6.59 9.90
CA ARG A 34 -5.78 6.06 9.93
C ARG A 34 -5.51 5.12 8.77
N GLU A 35 -6.40 4.18 8.50
CA GLU A 35 -6.24 3.25 7.38
C GLU A 35 -6.35 3.97 6.02
N GLN A 36 -7.23 4.95 5.88
CA GLN A 36 -7.32 5.77 4.66
C GLN A 36 -6.02 6.55 4.42
N LEU A 37 -5.47 7.19 5.46
CA LEU A 37 -4.20 7.91 5.36
C LEU A 37 -3.06 6.96 5.00
N ARG A 38 -2.97 5.81 5.66
CA ARG A 38 -1.95 4.78 5.38
C ARG A 38 -2.02 4.31 3.93
N ASN A 39 -3.22 3.96 3.45
CA ASN A 39 -3.42 3.52 2.07
C ASN A 39 -3.06 4.61 1.04
N SER A 40 -3.41 5.87 1.31
CA SER A 40 -3.06 7.00 0.46
C SER A 40 -1.55 7.23 0.39
N LEU A 41 -0.86 7.14 1.53
CA LEU A 41 0.60 7.24 1.60
C LEU A 41 1.29 6.11 0.83
N LEU A 42 0.85 4.87 1.00
CA LEU A 42 1.40 3.73 0.26
C LEU A 42 1.17 3.88 -1.25
N ALA A 43 0.02 4.42 -1.66
CA ALA A 43 -0.27 4.70 -3.06
C ALA A 43 0.65 5.77 -3.65
N ALA A 44 0.83 6.89 -2.95
CA ALA A 44 1.72 7.97 -3.36
C ALA A 44 3.18 7.46 -3.47
N LEU A 45 3.69 6.78 -2.44
CA LEU A 45 5.05 6.21 -2.46
C LEU A 45 5.26 5.23 -3.61
N SER A 46 4.25 4.41 -3.94
CA SER A 46 4.36 3.48 -5.07
C SER A 46 4.56 4.20 -6.40
N HIS A 47 3.83 5.29 -6.61
CA HIS A 47 3.94 6.10 -7.82
C HIS A 47 5.26 6.88 -7.86
N ASP A 48 5.61 7.52 -6.75
CA ASP A 48 6.77 8.41 -6.65
C ASP A 48 8.10 7.66 -6.71
N LEU A 49 8.13 6.38 -6.30
CA LEU A 49 9.31 5.52 -6.47
C LEU A 49 9.40 4.91 -7.87
N ARG A 50 8.26 4.63 -8.54
CA ARG A 50 8.25 4.05 -9.89
C ARG A 50 8.87 4.98 -10.92
N THR A 51 8.60 6.28 -10.82
CA THR A 51 9.11 7.30 -11.76
C THR A 51 10.64 7.31 -11.82
N PRO A 52 11.39 7.55 -10.72
CA PRO A 52 12.85 7.57 -10.75
C PRO A 52 13.46 6.20 -11.07
N LEU A 53 12.85 5.09 -10.63
CA LEU A 53 13.35 3.74 -10.96
C LEU A 53 13.22 3.43 -12.46
N THR A 54 12.13 3.88 -13.10
CA THR A 54 11.96 3.78 -14.56
C THR A 54 13.04 4.57 -15.30
N VAL A 55 13.32 5.79 -14.86
CA VAL A 55 14.37 6.64 -15.44
C VAL A 55 15.75 5.99 -15.26
N LEU A 56 16.09 5.54 -14.05
CA LEU A 56 17.37 4.87 -13.77
C LEU A 56 17.53 3.60 -14.59
N PHE A 57 16.46 2.82 -14.74
CA PHE A 57 16.49 1.60 -15.55
C PHE A 57 16.76 1.94 -17.02
N GLY A 58 16.02 2.91 -17.59
CA GLY A 58 16.23 3.36 -18.97
C GLY A 58 17.64 3.91 -19.21
N GLN A 59 18.17 4.71 -18.28
CA GLN A 59 19.53 5.21 -18.36
C GLN A 59 20.57 4.09 -18.28
N ALA A 60 20.38 3.12 -17.38
CA ALA A 60 21.29 1.98 -17.25
C ALA A 60 21.23 1.05 -18.47
N GLU A 61 20.07 0.88 -19.09
CA GLU A 61 19.90 0.17 -20.38
C GLU A 61 20.67 0.86 -21.49
N ILE A 62 20.44 2.17 -21.71
CA ILE A 62 21.14 2.96 -22.74
C ILE A 62 22.65 2.88 -22.53
N LEU A 63 23.13 3.15 -21.30
CA LEU A 63 24.55 3.12 -20.98
C LEU A 63 25.16 1.72 -21.21
N THR A 64 24.41 0.65 -20.93
CA THR A 64 24.88 -0.72 -21.18
C THR A 64 25.04 -0.98 -22.68
N LEU A 65 24.08 -0.54 -23.50
CA LEU A 65 24.11 -0.70 -24.95
C LEU A 65 25.24 0.12 -25.60
N ASP A 66 25.38 1.39 -25.21
CA ASP A 66 26.39 2.30 -25.77
C ASP A 66 27.81 1.79 -25.46
N LEU A 67 28.09 1.46 -24.19
CA LEU A 67 29.41 0.97 -23.79
C LEU A 67 29.74 -0.40 -24.38
N ALA A 68 28.74 -1.26 -24.59
CA ALA A 68 28.94 -2.54 -25.26
C ALA A 68 29.26 -2.34 -26.75
N ALA A 69 28.57 -1.42 -27.43
CA ALA A 69 28.83 -1.09 -28.84
C ALA A 69 30.22 -0.49 -29.05
N GLU A 70 30.73 0.28 -28.09
CA GLU A 70 32.07 0.87 -28.11
C GLU A 70 33.19 -0.12 -27.71
N GLY A 71 32.86 -1.33 -27.26
CA GLY A 71 33.85 -2.27 -26.72
C GLY A 71 34.53 -1.75 -25.45
N SER A 72 33.84 -0.92 -24.67
CA SER A 72 34.39 -0.29 -23.47
C SER A 72 34.62 -1.32 -22.35
N ASN A 73 35.73 -1.17 -21.64
CA ASN A 73 36.02 -1.95 -20.42
C ASN A 73 34.96 -1.77 -19.32
N HIS A 74 34.14 -0.71 -19.41
CA HIS A 74 33.08 -0.40 -18.46
C HIS A 74 31.73 -1.06 -18.78
N ALA A 75 31.59 -1.75 -19.92
CA ALA A 75 30.32 -2.39 -20.32
C ALA A 75 29.80 -3.39 -19.26
N THR A 76 30.71 -4.16 -18.65
CA THR A 76 30.37 -5.09 -17.57
C THR A 76 29.84 -4.36 -16.33
N GLN A 77 30.41 -3.20 -15.98
CA GLN A 77 29.98 -2.40 -14.83
C GLN A 77 28.59 -1.79 -15.08
N ALA A 78 28.33 -1.28 -16.29
CA ALA A 78 27.01 -0.77 -16.66
C ALA A 78 25.94 -1.88 -16.60
N SER A 79 26.25 -3.08 -17.09
CA SER A 79 25.37 -4.24 -16.98
C SER A 79 25.07 -4.63 -15.52
N GLN A 80 26.07 -4.56 -14.63
CA GLN A 80 25.87 -4.79 -13.20
C GLN A 80 24.96 -3.72 -12.57
N ILE A 81 25.13 -2.44 -12.92
CA ILE A 81 24.26 -1.34 -12.46
C ILE A 81 22.82 -1.59 -12.93
N ARG A 82 22.61 -1.93 -14.20
CA ARG A 82 21.31 -2.27 -14.77
C ARG A 82 20.62 -3.40 -14.00
N GLN A 83 21.36 -4.47 -13.69
CA GLN A 83 20.85 -5.59 -12.90
C GLN A 83 20.52 -5.20 -11.44
N GLN A 84 21.31 -4.30 -10.86
CA GLN A 84 21.06 -3.77 -9.52
C GLN A 84 19.79 -2.92 -9.51
N VAL A 85 19.58 -2.05 -10.51
CA VAL A 85 18.33 -1.26 -10.65
C VAL A 85 17.13 -2.18 -10.77
N LEU A 86 17.18 -3.22 -11.60
CA LEU A 86 16.10 -4.22 -11.70
C LEU A 86 15.80 -4.91 -10.37
N SER A 87 16.84 -5.27 -9.62
CA SER A 87 16.68 -5.93 -8.32
C SER A 87 16.08 -4.99 -7.28
N THR A 88 16.52 -3.73 -7.24
CA THR A 88 15.95 -2.69 -6.39
C THR A 88 14.49 -2.44 -6.72
N THR A 89 14.13 -2.37 -8.01
CA THR A 89 12.73 -2.22 -8.44
C THR A 89 11.85 -3.36 -7.95
N ARG A 90 12.32 -4.62 -8.05
CA ARG A 90 11.60 -5.78 -7.52
C ARG A 90 11.44 -5.70 -5.99
N LEU A 91 12.48 -5.33 -5.26
CA LEU A 91 12.42 -5.20 -3.80
C LEU A 91 11.42 -4.10 -3.37
N VAL A 92 11.44 -2.96 -4.03
CA VAL A 92 10.52 -1.84 -3.76
C VAL A 92 9.07 -2.25 -4.04
N ASN A 93 8.81 -2.89 -5.19
CA ASN A 93 7.47 -3.38 -5.52
C ASN A 93 6.98 -4.38 -4.47
N ASN A 94 7.79 -5.39 -4.14
CA ASN A 94 7.41 -6.40 -3.14
C ASN A 94 7.13 -5.79 -1.77
N LEU A 95 7.93 -4.80 -1.34
CA LEU A 95 7.74 -4.11 -0.07
C LEU A 95 6.39 -3.34 -0.05
N LEU A 96 6.10 -2.61 -1.12
CA LEU A 96 4.88 -1.82 -1.25
C LEU A 96 3.64 -2.72 -1.37
N ASP A 97 3.74 -3.82 -2.11
CA ASP A 97 2.67 -4.81 -2.24
C ASP A 97 2.40 -5.47 -0.89
N MET A 98 3.43 -5.86 -0.14
CA MET A 98 3.27 -6.41 1.21
C MET A 98 2.62 -5.40 2.16
N ALA A 99 3.01 -4.13 2.07
CA ALA A 99 2.43 -3.07 2.88
C ALA A 99 0.93 -2.85 2.57
N ARG A 100 0.52 -2.97 1.30
CA ARG A 100 -0.89 -2.91 0.87
C ARG A 100 -1.71 -4.11 1.32
N ILE A 101 -1.11 -5.30 1.32
CA ILE A 101 -1.77 -6.53 1.80
C ILE A 101 -2.02 -6.42 3.32
N GLN A 102 -1.03 -5.94 4.08
CA GLN A 102 -1.16 -5.80 5.54
C GLN A 102 -2.18 -4.73 5.97
N SER A 103 -2.43 -3.70 5.17
CA SER A 103 -3.43 -2.66 5.48
C SER A 103 -4.87 -3.06 5.12
N GLY A 104 -5.12 -4.29 4.65
CA GLY A 104 -6.45 -4.77 4.28
C GLY A 104 -7.06 -4.07 3.05
N GLY A 105 -6.36 -3.10 2.45
CA GLY A 105 -6.79 -2.35 1.26
C GLY A 105 -6.59 -3.10 -0.06
N PHE A 106 -6.15 -4.36 -0.02
CA PHE A 106 -5.99 -5.19 -1.20
C PHE A 106 -7.32 -5.81 -1.61
N SER A 107 -7.98 -5.23 -2.62
CA SER A 107 -9.18 -5.82 -3.22
C SER A 107 -8.80 -6.87 -4.25
N LEU A 108 -9.06 -8.15 -3.93
CA LEU A 108 -8.94 -9.25 -4.89
C LEU A 108 -10.01 -9.08 -5.98
N ARG A 109 -9.58 -8.73 -7.19
CA ARG A 109 -10.41 -8.86 -8.39
C ARG A 109 -10.43 -10.33 -8.79
N LYS A 110 -11.50 -11.03 -8.43
CA LYS A 110 -11.71 -12.43 -8.79
C LYS A 110 -12.54 -12.47 -10.07
N GLU A 111 -11.87 -12.69 -11.18
CA GLU A 111 -12.48 -12.82 -12.51
C GLU A 111 -12.12 -14.17 -13.11
N TRP A 112 -13.08 -14.81 -13.79
CA TRP A 112 -12.83 -16.08 -14.48
C TRP A 112 -11.90 -15.81 -15.66
N GLN A 113 -10.73 -16.45 -15.64
CA GLN A 113 -9.75 -16.39 -16.71
C GLN A 113 -9.39 -17.80 -17.16
N SER A 114 -9.12 -17.97 -18.46
CA SER A 114 -8.62 -19.23 -18.99
C SER A 114 -7.24 -19.52 -18.40
N LEU A 115 -7.01 -20.75 -17.94
CA LEU A 115 -5.69 -21.16 -17.43
C LEU A 115 -4.61 -21.02 -18.52
N GLU A 116 -4.98 -21.21 -19.79
CA GLU A 116 -4.10 -21.07 -20.94
C GLU A 116 -3.64 -19.61 -21.18
N GLU A 117 -4.33 -18.62 -20.60
CA GLU A 117 -3.95 -17.20 -20.70
C GLU A 117 -3.10 -16.74 -19.49
N ILE A 118 -3.02 -17.54 -18.42
CA ILE A 118 -2.30 -17.20 -17.17
C ILE A 118 -0.88 -17.78 -17.14
N VAL A 119 -0.63 -18.89 -17.84
CA VAL A 119 0.63 -19.66 -17.78
C VAL A 119 1.55 -19.36 -18.95
#